data_AF-A0A2E2MCN9-F1
#
_entry.id   AF-A0A2E2MCN9-F1
#
_cell.length_a   1.000
_cell.length_b   1.000
_cell.length_c   1.000
_cell.angle_alpha   90.00
_cell.angle_beta   90.00
_cell.angle_gamma   90.00
#
_symmetry.space_group_name_H-M   'P 1'
#
loop_
_entity.id
_entity.type
_entity.pdbx_description
1 polymer ?
#
loop_
_entity_poly.entity_id
_entity_poly.type
_entity_poly.pdbx_seq_one_letter_code
_entity_poly.pdbx_strand_id
1 'polypeptide(L)' 'MIDRSKDGVPSVTRSVQNLVFVRQMLGELRGVAEAENAQMLCYLIEMAMMEASDLVEANGRQRPGGRP' A
#
# COMPACT_ATOMS: atom_id res chain seq x y z
N MET A 1 -19.17 -33.81 2.15
CA MET A 1 -18.84 -33.13 0.88
C MET A 1 -19.43 -31.73 0.90
N ILE A 2 -18.66 -30.72 1.32
CA ILE A 2 -18.67 -29.37 0.71
C ILE A 2 -17.30 -28.76 1.04
N ASP A 3 -16.32 -28.98 0.16
CA ASP A 3 -15.04 -28.26 0.18
C ASP A 3 -15.32 -26.83 -0.28
N ARG A 4 -15.31 -25.86 0.63
CA ARG A 4 -15.32 -24.45 0.25
C ARG A 4 -13.93 -24.07 -0.20
N SER A 5 -13.63 -24.38 -1.45
CA SER A 5 -12.76 -23.55 -2.29
C SER A 5 -13.26 -22.11 -2.17
N LYS A 6 -12.62 -21.34 -1.28
CA LYS A 6 -12.72 -19.88 -1.29
C LYS A 6 -11.46 -19.41 -1.98
N ASP A 7 -11.61 -19.33 -3.30
CA ASP A 7 -10.68 -18.83 -4.30
C ASP A 7 -9.64 -17.85 -3.74
N GLY A 8 -8.43 -18.35 -3.52
CA GLY A 8 -7.26 -18.02 -4.32
C GLY A 8 -7.06 -16.58 -4.81
N VAL A 9 -7.52 -15.53 -4.13
CA VAL A 9 -6.96 -14.19 -4.34
C VAL A 9 -5.52 -14.27 -3.84
N PRO A 10 -4.49 -14.07 -4.70
CA PRO A 10 -3.11 -14.10 -4.25
C PRO A 10 -2.98 -13.15 -3.06
N SER A 11 -2.48 -13.63 -1.92
CA SER A 11 -2.29 -12.82 -0.71
C SER A 11 -1.55 -11.50 -1.03
N VAL A 12 -0.67 -11.52 -2.02
CA VAL A 12 0.04 -10.37 -2.60
C VAL A 12 -0.92 -9.28 -3.13
N THR A 13 -1.96 -9.65 -3.88
CA THR A 13 -2.95 -8.70 -4.41
C THR A 13 -3.76 -8.02 -3.30
N ARG A 14 -4.10 -8.74 -2.22
CA ARG A 14 -4.75 -8.14 -1.05
C ARG A 14 -3.80 -7.18 -0.33
N SER A 15 -2.53 -7.55 -0.17
CA SER A 15 -1.52 -6.66 0.43
C SER A 15 -1.32 -5.39 -0.38
N VAL A 16 -1.25 -5.48 -1.72
CA VAL A 16 -1.16 -4.31 -2.60
C VAL A 16 -2.40 -3.43 -2.50
N GLN A 17 -3.60 -4.02 -2.49
CA GLN A 17 -4.85 -3.27 -2.30
C GLN A 17 -4.88 -2.51 -0.97
N ASN A 18 -4.44 -3.15 0.12
CA ASN A 18 -4.34 -2.50 1.42
C ASN A 18 -3.32 -1.35 1.41
N LEU A 19 -2.17 -1.51 0.75
CA LEU A 19 -1.17 -0.45 0.62
C LEU A 19 -1.68 0.74 -0.21
N VAL A 20 -2.40 0.48 -1.30
CA VAL A 20 -3.07 1.53 -2.10
C VAL A 20 -4.09 2.28 -1.26
N PHE A 21 -4.88 1.57 -0.45
CA PHE A 21 -5.85 2.18 0.47
C PHE A 21 -5.15 3.04 1.53
N VAL A 22 -4.08 2.54 2.14
CA VAL A 22 -3.27 3.32 3.11
C VAL A 22 -2.73 4.60 2.47
N ARG A 23 -2.23 4.54 1.23
CA ARG A 23 -1.73 5.72 0.52
C ARG A 23 -2.82 6.76 0.28
N GLN A 24 -4.05 6.32 0.00
CA GLN A 24 -5.18 7.23 -0.12
C GLN A 24 -5.49 7.94 1.22
N MET A 25 -5.53 7.20 2.33
CA MET A 25 -5.74 7.80 3.66
C MET A 25 -4.63 8.78 4.04
N LEU A 26 -3.37 8.47 3.70
CA LEU A 26 -2.25 9.38 3.94
C LEU A 26 -2.40 10.69 3.15
N GLY A 27 -2.95 10.65 1.93
CA GLY A 27 -3.28 11.86 1.17
C GLY A 27 -4.31 12.75 1.88
N GLU A 28 -5.38 12.16 2.41
CA GLU A 28 -6.39 12.88 3.19
C GLU A 28 -5.78 13.50 4.46
N LEU A 29 -4.97 12.73 5.20
CA LEU A 29 -4.32 13.21 6.42
C LEU A 29 -3.32 14.33 6.16
N ARG A 30 -2.64 14.31 5.01
CA ARG A 30 -1.74 15.40 4.59
C ARG A 30 -2.52 16.71 4.43
N GLY A 31 -3.69 16.67 3.81
CA GLY A 31 -4.55 17.85 3.67
C GLY A 31 -4.98 18.43 5.02
N VAL A 32 -5.31 17.57 6.00
CA VAL A 32 -5.61 18.00 7.37
C VAL A 32 -4.39 18.63 8.05
N ALA A 33 -3.21 18.01 7.93
CA ALA A 33 -1.98 18.53 8.52
C ALA A 33 -1.53 19.86 7.89
N GLU A 34 -1.75 20.03 6.58
CA GLU A 34 -1.51 21.30 5.87
C GLU A 34 -2.42 22.41 6.37
N ALA A 35 -3.71 22.13 6.59
CA ALA A 35 -4.66 23.10 7.13
C ALA A 35 -4.25 23.60 8.53
N GLU A 36 -3.63 22.75 9.33
CA GLU A 36 -3.12 23.07 10.67
C GLU A 36 -1.70 23.67 10.66
N ASN A 37 -1.11 23.94 9.50
CA ASN A 37 0.29 24.41 9.37
C ASN A 37 1.29 23.51 10.10
N ALA A 38 1.07 22.19 10.13
CA ALA A 38 1.93 21.23 10.82
C ALA A 38 3.01 20.67 9.87
N GLN A 39 4.02 21.48 9.50
CA GLN A 39 4.96 21.11 8.43
C GLN A 39 5.75 19.82 8.72
N MET A 40 6.16 19.59 9.98
CA MET A 40 6.83 18.36 10.37
C MET A 40 5.94 17.13 10.16
N LEU A 41 4.63 17.26 10.41
CA LEU A 41 3.67 16.18 10.21
C LEU A 41 3.43 15.92 8.72
N CYS A 42 3.31 16.98 7.89
CA CYS A 42 3.25 16.84 6.44
C CYS A 42 4.45 16.07 5.88
N TYR A 43 5.65 16.40 6.34
CA TYR A 43 6.87 15.71 5.94
C TYR A 43 6.83 14.20 6.29
N LEU A 44 6.42 13.85 7.51
CA LEU A 44 6.32 12.45 7.92
C LEU A 44 5.27 11.68 7.10
N ILE A 45 4.15 12.33 6.76
CA ILE A 45 3.12 11.73 5.92
C ILE A 45 3.63 11.52 4.49
N GLU A 46 4.37 12.48 3.92
CA GLU A 46 5.01 12.33 2.61
C GLU A 46 6.02 11.19 2.58
N MET A 47 6.87 11.08 3.61
CA MET A 47 7.80 9.97 3.73
C MET A 47 7.09 8.61 3.82
N ALA A 48 5.98 8.52 4.56
CA ALA A 48 5.17 7.31 4.63
C ALA A 48 4.49 6.96 3.29
N MET A 49 4.07 7.95 2.50
CA MET A 49 3.52 7.73 1.16
C MET A 49 4.56 7.18 0.17
N MET A 50 5.81 7.64 0.27
CA MET A 50 6.92 7.15 -0.54
C MET A 50 7.18 5.66 -0.22
N GLU A 51 7.34 5.32 1.06
CA GLU A 51 7.53 3.94 1.51
C GLU A 51 6.39 3.01 1.07
N ALA A 52 5.13 3.46 1.19
CA ALA A 52 3.98 2.68 0.74
C ALA A 52 4.00 2.43 -0.78
N SER A 53 4.53 3.38 -1.57
CA SER A 53 4.65 3.23 -3.02
C SER A 53 5.76 2.23 -3.37
N ASP A 54 6.90 2.31 -2.71
CA ASP A 54 8.02 1.38 -2.89
C ASP A 54 7.59 -0.07 -2.56
N LEU A 55 6.80 -0.27 -1.50
CA LEU A 55 6.24 -1.57 -1.13
C LEU A 55 5.24 -2.12 -2.17
N VAL A 56 4.42 -1.24 -2.75
CA VAL A 56 3.49 -1.64 -3.84
C VAL A 56 4.27 -2.11 -5.07
N GLU A 57 5.33 -1.39 -5.45
CA GLU A 57 6.18 -1.75 -6.57
C GLU A 57 6.97 -3.03 -6.33
N ALA A 58 7.52 -3.19 -5.12
CA ALA A 58 8.23 -4.41 -4.70
C ALA A 58 7.32 -5.65 -4.77
N ASN A 59 6.08 -5.53 -4.27
CA ASN A 59 5.10 -6.61 -4.32
C ASN A 59 4.60 -6.89 -5.76
N GLY A 60 4.53 -5.86 -6.61
CA GLY A 60 4.20 -6.00 -8.04
C GLY A 60 5.30 -6.69 -8.87
N ARG A 61 6.57 -6.57 -8.45
CA ARG A 61 7.72 -7.26 -9.04
C ARG A 61 7.82 -8.73 -8.66
N GLN A 62 7.06 -9.20 -7.69
CA GLN A 62 7.00 -10.61 -7.31
C GLN A 62 6.16 -11.41 -8.32
N ARG A 63 6.60 -11.43 -9.59
CA ARG A 63 6.12 -12.33 -10.66
C ARG A 63 7.12 -13.49 -10.84
N PRO A 64 6.62 -14.69 -11.20
CA PRO A 64 7.29 -15.95 -10.91
C PRO A 64 8.31 -16.34 -11.97
N GLY A 65 9.45 -16.89 -11.52
CA GLY A 65 10.20 -17.90 -12.29
C GLY A 65 11.34 -17.37 -13.17
N GLY A 66 12.43 -16.90 -12.56
CA GLY A 66 13.75 -17.16 -13.14
C GLY A 66 14.11 -18.62 -12.89
N ARG A 67 14.11 -19.45 -13.95
CA ARG A 67 14.87 -20.71 -13.97
C ARG A 67 16.05 -20.54 -14.94
N PRO A 68 17.22 -21.15 -14.65
CA PRO A 68 18.38 -21.18 -15.54
C PRO A 68 18.10 -21.94 -16.84
#